data_AF-A0A8J8BTD0-F1
#
_entry.id   AF-A0A8J8BTD0-F1
#
_cell.length_a   1.000
_cell.length_b   1.000
_cell.length_c   1.000
_cell.angle_alpha   90.00
_cell.angle_beta   90.00
_cell.angle_gamma   90.00
#
_symmetry.space_group_name_H-M   'P 1'
#
loop_
_entity.id
_entity.type
_entity.pdbx_description
1 polymer ?
#
loop_
_entity_poly.entity_id
_entity_poly.type
_entity_poly.pdbx_seq_one_letter_code
_entity_poly.pdbx_strand_id
1 'polypeptide(L)'
;LEIFDTQNVFMESLPWRDDLPFLRNYPSNMVRAKPGADVLARTTVTWDLVYNRKYLNWNNPFFSTWDFDGKGRVFAMAGDWTPGGGWQFMQWEYQPDFVVNLMLYCDKRDIPADLDLVHTVRMRLSALGHRRTMIISLIDFIETFGANSADTLQAVKEVDEKRRTADQLYLDQDFDGALEAANGALELMDRAEDIAEKSKANALLWVYASEWLVVTGTFLICGFVLWSLMVRRRLYRDVSSTRLSGV
;
A
#
# COMPACT_ATOMS: atom_id res chain seq x y z
N LEU A 1 13.02 2.36 24.22
CA LEU A 1 11.97 1.39 24.58
C LEU A 1 12.64 0.05 24.80
N GLU A 2 12.45 -0.52 25.97
CA GLU A 2 13.01 -1.78 26.42
C GLU A 2 11.85 -2.74 26.69
N ILE A 3 11.92 -3.94 26.11
CA ILE A 3 10.94 -5.00 26.39
C ILE A 3 11.32 -5.60 27.75
N PHE A 4 10.41 -5.46 28.72
CA PHE A 4 10.68 -5.81 30.12
C PHE A 4 10.25 -7.24 30.44
N ASP A 5 9.10 -7.68 29.91
CA ASP A 5 8.57 -9.03 30.11
C ASP A 5 8.53 -9.76 28.76
N THR A 6 9.60 -10.50 28.47
CA THR A 6 9.72 -11.31 27.25
C THR A 6 9.04 -12.68 27.38
N GLN A 7 8.59 -13.07 28.58
CA GLN A 7 7.91 -14.35 28.84
C GLN A 7 6.39 -14.23 28.70
N ASN A 8 5.86 -13.01 28.61
CA ASN A 8 4.47 -12.80 28.30
C ASN A 8 4.14 -13.35 26.90
N VAL A 9 3.08 -14.17 26.81
CA VAL A 9 2.65 -14.86 25.57
C VAL A 9 2.52 -13.92 24.37
N PHE A 10 2.02 -12.69 24.56
CA PHE A 10 1.93 -11.72 23.47
C PHE A 10 3.30 -11.20 23.05
N MET A 11 4.16 -10.89 24.02
CA MET A 11 5.50 -10.39 23.74
C MET A 11 6.37 -11.47 23.08
N GLU A 12 6.25 -12.72 23.49
CA GLU A 12 6.95 -13.85 22.88
C GLU A 12 6.52 -14.10 21.43
N SER A 13 5.27 -13.78 21.07
CA SER A 13 4.72 -14.02 19.73
C SER A 13 5.28 -13.15 18.61
N LEU A 14 6.22 -12.24 18.91
CA LEU A 14 6.70 -11.24 17.97
C LEU A 14 8.24 -11.11 18.00
N PRO A 15 8.87 -10.79 16.86
CA PRO A 15 10.32 -10.77 16.75
C PRO A 15 10.85 -9.37 17.11
N TRP A 16 11.01 -9.13 18.42
CA TRP A 16 11.61 -7.88 18.91
C TRP A 16 13.11 -7.85 18.61
N ARG A 17 13.57 -6.80 17.93
CA ARG A 17 14.99 -6.60 17.59
C ARG A 17 15.46 -5.21 18.02
N ASP A 18 16.67 -5.11 18.58
CA ASP A 18 17.23 -3.85 19.10
C ASP A 18 17.48 -2.78 18.02
N ASP A 19 17.48 -3.18 16.75
CA ASP A 19 17.65 -2.30 15.60
C ASP A 19 16.37 -1.63 15.11
N LEU A 20 15.20 -2.02 15.64
CA LEU A 20 13.92 -1.45 15.26
C LEU A 20 13.88 0.07 15.56
N PRO A 21 13.63 0.93 14.56
CA PRO A 21 13.66 2.39 14.74
C PRO A 21 12.71 2.89 15.84
N PHE A 22 11.50 2.33 15.89
CA PHE A 22 10.51 2.68 16.89
C PHE A 22 10.86 2.18 18.30
N LEU A 23 11.83 1.26 18.48
CA LEU A 23 12.32 0.95 19.83
C LEU A 23 13.29 2.01 20.34
N ARG A 24 14.00 2.71 19.45
CA ARG A 24 15.00 3.72 19.81
C ARG A 24 14.37 5.07 20.15
N ASN A 25 13.40 5.50 19.34
CA ASN A 25 12.81 6.83 19.46
C ASN A 25 11.29 6.77 19.30
N TYR A 26 10.59 6.49 20.40
CA TYR A 26 9.12 6.50 20.44
C TYR A 26 8.61 7.48 21.51
N PRO A 27 8.10 8.66 21.10
CA PRO A 27 7.42 9.57 22.01
C PRO A 27 6.20 8.92 22.67
N SER A 28 6.08 9.07 23.99
CA SER A 28 4.97 8.47 24.75
C SER A 28 4.40 9.45 25.76
N ASN A 29 3.11 9.31 26.04
CA ASN A 29 2.46 10.01 27.14
C ASN A 29 3.04 9.54 28.48
N MET A 30 3.31 10.48 29.39
CA MET A 30 3.80 10.16 30.73
C MET A 30 2.66 9.61 31.58
N VAL A 31 2.76 8.34 31.94
CA VAL A 31 1.72 7.60 32.65
C VAL A 31 2.31 6.83 33.83
N ARG A 32 1.43 6.31 34.69
CA ARG A 32 1.79 5.38 35.76
C ARG A 32 0.88 4.16 35.66
N ALA A 33 1.47 2.98 35.74
CA ALA A 33 0.72 1.74 35.82
C ALA A 33 -0.13 1.74 37.11
N LYS A 34 -1.39 1.34 37.00
CA LYS A 34 -2.26 1.13 38.17
C LYS A 34 -1.86 -0.17 38.87
N PRO A 35 -2.10 -0.29 40.20
CA PRO A 35 -1.95 -1.57 40.89
C PRO A 35 -2.73 -2.68 40.16
N GLY A 36 -2.08 -3.81 39.91
CA GLY A 36 -2.65 -4.96 39.18
C GLY A 36 -2.42 -4.95 37.66
N ALA A 37 -1.87 -3.88 37.09
CA ALA A 37 -1.42 -3.89 35.70
C ALA A 37 0.00 -4.47 35.59
N ASP A 38 0.19 -5.35 34.60
CA ASP A 38 1.49 -5.91 34.25
C ASP A 38 2.16 -5.01 33.20
N VAL A 39 3.40 -4.59 33.48
CA VAL A 39 4.16 -3.72 32.58
C VAL A 39 5.03 -4.60 31.69
N LEU A 40 4.73 -4.63 30.39
CA LEU A 40 5.39 -5.49 29.41
C LEU A 40 6.61 -4.82 28.75
N ALA A 41 6.57 -3.51 28.59
CA ALA A 41 7.68 -2.73 28.04
C ALA A 41 7.75 -1.36 28.70
N ARG A 42 8.96 -0.79 28.74
CA ARG A 42 9.24 0.51 29.36
C ARG A 42 9.99 1.42 28.40
N THR A 43 9.74 2.71 28.49
CA THR A 43 10.55 3.71 27.80
C THR A 43 11.17 4.66 28.80
N THR A 44 12.46 4.94 28.62
CA THR A 44 13.16 5.96 29.39
C THR A 44 13.16 7.24 28.59
N VAL A 45 12.67 8.31 29.20
CA VAL A 45 12.65 9.63 28.56
C VAL A 45 14.09 10.14 28.42
N THR A 46 14.58 10.19 27.19
CA THR A 46 15.90 10.73 26.83
C THR A 46 15.81 12.19 26.37
N TRP A 47 16.98 12.80 26.16
CA TRP A 47 17.08 14.16 25.61
C TRP A 47 16.36 14.35 24.27
N ASP A 48 16.35 13.32 23.44
CA ASP A 48 15.73 13.34 22.11
C ASP A 48 14.19 13.22 22.16
N LEU A 49 13.66 12.79 23.31
CA LEU A 49 12.25 12.43 23.49
C LEU A 49 11.44 13.48 24.28
N VAL A 50 12.05 14.57 24.74
CA VAL A 50 11.37 15.50 25.65
C VAL A 50 11.64 16.97 25.35
N TYR A 51 10.56 17.75 25.31
CA TYR A 51 10.64 19.22 25.28
C TYR A 51 10.88 19.82 26.68
N ASN A 52 10.43 19.13 27.75
CA ASN A 52 10.58 19.57 29.14
C ASN A 52 11.54 18.68 29.95
N ARG A 53 12.72 19.22 30.27
CA ARG A 53 13.81 18.54 31.00
C ARG A 53 13.42 17.98 32.38
N LYS A 54 12.29 18.40 32.95
CA LYS A 54 11.78 17.91 34.24
C LYS A 54 11.63 16.39 34.29
N TYR A 55 11.41 15.75 33.14
CA TYR A 55 11.15 14.32 33.05
C TYR A 55 12.30 13.52 32.43
N LEU A 56 13.48 14.12 32.31
CA LEU A 56 14.66 13.40 31.85
C LEU A 56 14.95 12.19 32.77
N ASN A 57 15.26 11.04 32.18
CA ASN A 57 15.45 9.75 32.85
C ASN A 57 14.19 9.18 33.52
N TRP A 58 13.01 9.76 33.29
CA TRP A 58 11.75 9.18 33.77
C TRP A 58 11.52 7.83 33.09
N ASN A 59 11.27 6.80 33.90
CA ASN A 59 10.96 5.46 33.41
C ASN A 59 9.43 5.31 33.31
N ASN A 60 8.94 5.24 32.08
CA ASN A 60 7.52 5.25 31.74
C ASN A 60 7.08 3.86 31.27
N PRO A 61 5.98 3.29 31.81
CA PRO A 61 5.34 2.13 31.19
C PRO A 61 4.97 2.47 29.74
N PHE A 62 5.39 1.63 28.80
CA PHE A 62 5.10 1.81 27.39
C PHE A 62 4.03 0.84 26.92
N PHE A 63 4.25 -0.45 27.14
CA PHE A 63 3.21 -1.47 27.00
C PHE A 63 2.80 -1.96 28.37
N SER A 64 1.50 -2.07 28.58
CA SER A 64 0.95 -2.63 29.80
C SER A 64 -0.31 -3.42 29.50
N THR A 65 -0.54 -4.47 30.26
CA THR A 65 -1.74 -5.30 30.16
C THR A 65 -2.37 -5.45 31.53
N TRP A 66 -3.66 -5.75 31.56
CA TRP A 66 -4.34 -6.07 32.80
C TRP A 66 -5.45 -7.07 32.51
N ASP A 67 -5.44 -8.18 33.24
CA ASP A 67 -6.56 -9.12 33.27
C ASP A 67 -7.51 -8.74 34.41
N PHE A 68 -8.72 -8.31 34.07
CA PHE A 68 -9.72 -7.87 35.03
C PHE A 68 -10.56 -9.06 35.51
N ASP A 69 -10.16 -9.66 36.63
CA ASP A 69 -10.82 -10.80 37.28
C ASP A 69 -11.18 -11.95 36.31
N GLY A 70 -10.36 -12.19 35.29
CA GLY A 70 -10.63 -13.21 34.29
C GLY A 70 -11.70 -12.83 33.25
N LYS A 71 -12.43 -11.72 33.43
CA LYS A 71 -13.57 -11.31 32.60
C LYS A 71 -13.19 -10.60 31.32
N GLY A 72 -12.00 -10.00 31.27
CA GLY A 72 -11.51 -9.30 30.10
C GLY A 72 -10.05 -8.95 30.26
N ARG A 73 -9.32 -8.95 29.15
CA ARG A 73 -7.94 -8.50 29.11
C ARG A 73 -7.84 -7.21 28.33
N VAL A 74 -7.18 -6.23 28.91
CA VAL A 74 -6.90 -4.95 28.26
C VAL A 74 -5.41 -4.83 27.96
N PHE A 75 -5.09 -4.07 26.91
CA PHE A 75 -3.74 -3.68 26.58
C PHE A 75 -3.71 -2.17 26.38
N ALA A 76 -2.68 -1.53 26.94
CA ALA A 76 -2.44 -0.11 26.83
C ALA A 76 -1.07 0.12 26.21
N MET A 77 -1.05 0.95 25.16
CA MET A 77 0.15 1.49 24.54
C MET A 77 0.22 2.99 24.86
N ALA A 78 1.26 3.42 25.56
CA ALA A 78 1.45 4.82 25.91
C ALA A 78 2.09 5.65 24.79
N GLY A 79 2.56 5.01 23.72
CA GLY A 79 3.14 5.65 22.55
C GLY A 79 2.14 6.54 21.81
N ASP A 80 2.63 7.67 21.29
CA ASP A 80 1.86 8.52 20.39
C ASP A 80 1.56 7.83 19.04
N TRP A 81 0.39 8.09 18.46
CA TRP A 81 -0.02 7.50 17.18
C TRP A 81 0.32 8.41 15.99
N THR A 82 0.12 9.73 16.09
CA THR A 82 0.43 10.68 15.00
C THR A 82 0.81 12.08 15.53
N PRO A 83 1.72 12.82 14.86
CA PRO A 83 2.51 12.45 13.67
C PRO A 83 3.84 11.74 14.00
N GLY A 84 4.12 11.45 15.27
CA GLY A 84 5.41 10.95 15.76
C GLY A 84 5.61 9.44 15.63
N GLY A 85 5.79 8.77 16.77
CA GLY A 85 6.28 7.38 16.83
C GLY A 85 5.40 6.34 16.11
N GLY A 86 4.10 6.58 15.98
CA GLY A 86 3.20 5.67 15.26
C GLY A 86 3.54 5.53 13.78
N TRP A 87 4.09 6.56 13.12
CA TRP A 87 4.56 6.44 11.74
C TRP A 87 5.69 5.42 11.59
N GLN A 88 6.68 5.45 12.50
CA GLN A 88 7.78 4.49 12.50
C GLN A 88 7.31 3.07 12.85
N PHE A 89 6.35 2.97 13.75
CA PHE A 89 5.76 1.69 14.13
C PHE A 89 5.01 1.02 12.98
N MET A 90 4.25 1.79 12.19
CA MET A 90 3.52 1.30 11.02
C MET A 90 4.45 0.81 9.89
N GLN A 91 5.72 1.18 9.90
CA GLN A 91 6.71 0.70 8.92
C GLN A 91 7.34 -0.64 9.30
N TRP A 92 7.07 -1.14 10.51
CA TRP A 92 7.60 -2.43 10.93
C TRP A 92 6.92 -3.56 10.15
N GLU A 93 7.73 -4.47 9.59
CA GLU A 93 7.25 -5.57 8.75
C GLU A 93 6.25 -6.48 9.47
N TYR A 94 6.40 -6.70 10.78
CA TYR A 94 5.48 -7.48 11.61
C TYR A 94 4.38 -6.64 12.28
N GLN A 95 4.17 -5.39 11.86
CA GLN A 95 3.08 -4.57 12.41
C GLN A 95 1.68 -5.19 12.21
N PRO A 96 1.34 -5.78 11.05
CA PRO A 96 0.06 -6.48 10.90
C PRO A 96 -0.08 -7.64 11.88
N ASP A 97 1.02 -8.37 12.12
CA ASP A 97 1.05 -9.48 13.07
C ASP A 97 0.87 -9.00 14.50
N PHE A 98 1.53 -7.91 14.88
CA PHE A 98 1.33 -7.27 16.18
C PHE A 98 -0.14 -6.95 16.42
N VAL A 99 -0.83 -6.34 15.45
CA VAL A 99 -2.22 -5.92 15.63
C VAL A 99 -3.14 -7.14 15.80
N VAL A 100 -3.00 -8.17 14.96
CA VAL A 100 -3.86 -9.35 15.03
C VAL A 100 -3.57 -10.16 16.30
N ASN A 101 -2.29 -10.41 16.61
CA ASN A 101 -1.90 -11.14 17.81
C ASN A 101 -2.35 -10.38 19.07
N LEU A 102 -2.34 -9.05 19.05
CA LEU A 102 -2.86 -8.23 20.15
C LEU A 102 -4.37 -8.43 20.36
N MET A 103 -5.15 -8.48 19.27
CA MET A 103 -6.59 -8.74 19.37
C MET A 103 -6.87 -10.15 19.90
N LEU A 104 -6.15 -11.16 19.43
CA LEU A 104 -6.26 -12.53 19.94
C LEU A 104 -5.87 -12.60 21.42
N TYR A 105 -4.77 -11.96 21.80
CA TYR A 105 -4.29 -11.88 23.17
C TYR A 105 -5.33 -11.24 24.11
N CYS A 106 -5.94 -10.12 23.70
CA CYS A 106 -6.98 -9.44 24.48
C CYS A 106 -8.27 -10.27 24.58
N ASP A 107 -8.63 -11.02 23.53
CA ASP A 107 -9.77 -11.96 23.53
C ASP A 107 -9.44 -13.31 24.19
N LYS A 108 -8.23 -13.46 24.75
CA LYS A 108 -7.73 -14.69 25.41
C LYS A 108 -7.78 -15.92 24.49
N ARG A 109 -7.61 -15.71 23.19
CA ARG A 109 -7.42 -16.79 22.22
C ARG A 109 -5.95 -17.14 22.12
N ASP A 110 -5.71 -18.37 21.68
CA ASP A 110 -4.36 -18.83 21.37
C ASP A 110 -3.77 -17.97 20.24
N ILE A 111 -2.53 -17.56 20.43
CA ILE A 111 -1.76 -16.85 19.42
C ILE A 111 -1.05 -17.92 18.58
N PRO A 112 -1.03 -17.82 17.24
CA PRO A 112 -0.35 -18.79 16.40
C PRO A 112 1.12 -18.96 16.79
N ALA A 113 1.56 -20.21 16.91
CA ALA A 113 2.93 -20.55 17.32
C ALA A 113 3.94 -20.33 16.19
N ASP A 114 3.56 -20.61 14.95
CA ASP A 114 4.40 -20.37 13.77
C ASP A 114 4.15 -18.97 13.21
N LEU A 115 4.88 -18.00 13.74
CA LEU A 115 4.79 -16.61 13.31
C LEU A 115 5.15 -16.45 11.83
N ASP A 116 6.19 -17.13 11.34
CA ASP A 116 6.71 -16.93 9.99
C ASP A 116 5.72 -17.41 8.93
N LEU A 117 5.06 -18.56 9.18
CA LEU A 117 3.98 -19.06 8.33
C LEU A 117 2.82 -18.06 8.28
N VAL A 118 2.35 -17.60 9.43
CA VAL A 118 1.21 -16.68 9.53
C VAL A 118 1.53 -15.33 8.90
N HIS A 119 2.71 -14.79 9.16
CA HIS A 119 3.20 -13.57 8.55
C HIS A 119 3.21 -13.72 7.02
N THR A 120 3.74 -14.82 6.51
CA THR A 120 3.76 -15.11 5.06
C THR A 120 2.35 -15.12 4.48
N VAL A 121 1.39 -15.81 5.11
CA VAL A 121 -0.01 -15.83 4.66
C VAL A 121 -0.60 -14.42 4.62
N ARG A 122 -0.43 -13.64 5.69
CA ARG A 122 -0.91 -12.24 5.76
C ARG A 122 -0.32 -11.39 4.65
N MET A 123 0.98 -11.54 4.37
CA MET A 123 1.65 -10.83 3.28
C MET A 123 1.13 -11.23 1.90
N ARG A 124 0.82 -12.51 1.67
CA ARG A 124 0.22 -12.98 0.41
C ARG A 124 -1.21 -12.45 0.23
N LEU A 125 -2.03 -12.48 1.26
CA LEU A 125 -3.40 -11.94 1.23
C LEU A 125 -3.41 -10.41 1.03
N SER A 126 -2.47 -9.69 1.66
CA SER A 126 -2.30 -8.26 1.46
C SER A 126 -1.86 -7.94 0.02
N ALA A 127 -0.89 -8.68 -0.52
CA ALA A 127 -0.46 -8.55 -1.91
C ALA A 127 -1.62 -8.76 -2.89
N LEU A 128 -2.48 -9.77 -2.67
CA LEU A 128 -3.70 -9.97 -3.45
C LEU A 128 -4.62 -8.74 -3.40
N GLY A 129 -4.80 -8.14 -2.22
CA GLY A 129 -5.58 -6.91 -2.04
C GLY A 129 -5.03 -5.76 -2.88
N HIS A 130 -3.72 -5.49 -2.77
CA HIS A 130 -3.07 -4.42 -3.52
C HIS A 130 -3.13 -4.63 -5.04
N ARG A 131 -2.82 -5.84 -5.51
CA ARG A 131 -2.88 -6.19 -6.94
C ARG A 131 -4.29 -6.06 -7.50
N ARG A 132 -5.29 -6.51 -6.75
CA ARG A 132 -6.69 -6.35 -7.13
C ARG A 132 -7.06 -4.88 -7.31
N THR A 133 -6.69 -4.01 -6.37
CA THR A 133 -6.94 -2.56 -6.49
C THR A 133 -6.28 -1.98 -7.74
N MET A 134 -5.03 -2.36 -8.03
CA MET A 134 -4.33 -1.91 -9.24
C MET A 134 -5.05 -2.35 -10.53
N ILE A 135 -5.49 -3.62 -10.61
CA ILE A 135 -6.22 -4.12 -11.79
C ILE A 135 -7.56 -3.40 -11.94
N ILE A 136 -8.32 -3.20 -10.86
CA ILE A 136 -9.58 -2.46 -10.94
C ILE A 136 -9.34 -1.03 -11.45
N SER A 137 -8.32 -0.33 -10.93
CA SER A 137 -7.95 0.99 -11.46
C SER A 137 -7.52 0.96 -12.92
N LEU A 138 -6.86 -0.11 -13.37
CA LEU A 138 -6.50 -0.30 -14.77
C LEU A 138 -7.73 -0.56 -15.65
N ILE A 139 -8.71 -1.33 -15.16
CA ILE A 139 -10.00 -1.56 -15.82
C ILE A 139 -10.71 -0.22 -16.01
N ASP A 140 -10.86 0.57 -14.95
CA ASP A 140 -11.48 1.90 -15.02
C ASP A 140 -10.79 2.78 -16.06
N PHE A 141 -9.44 2.76 -16.07
CA PHE A 141 -8.64 3.48 -17.06
C PHE A 141 -8.93 3.04 -18.50
N ILE A 142 -8.89 1.74 -18.82
CA ILE A 142 -9.12 1.27 -20.20
C ILE A 142 -10.57 1.49 -20.66
N GLU A 143 -11.54 1.44 -19.74
CA GLU A 143 -12.93 1.73 -20.04
C GLU A 143 -13.16 3.19 -20.43
N THR A 144 -12.36 4.14 -19.89
CA THR A 144 -12.42 5.54 -20.34
C THR A 144 -12.07 5.73 -21.82
N PHE A 145 -11.35 4.78 -22.43
CA PHE A 145 -11.03 4.75 -23.87
C PHE A 145 -12.01 3.89 -24.69
N GLY A 146 -13.06 3.34 -24.05
CA GLY A 146 -14.07 2.49 -24.69
C GLY A 146 -13.61 1.05 -24.96
N ALA A 147 -12.55 0.59 -24.28
CA ALA A 147 -12.12 -0.81 -24.38
C ALA A 147 -13.06 -1.74 -23.62
N ASN A 148 -13.19 -2.99 -24.08
CA ASN A 148 -13.96 -4.02 -23.39
C ASN A 148 -13.13 -4.65 -22.27
N SER A 149 -13.61 -4.53 -21.03
CA SER A 149 -12.98 -5.05 -19.80
C SER A 149 -13.55 -6.38 -19.31
N ALA A 150 -14.56 -6.94 -19.99
CA ALA A 150 -15.34 -8.08 -19.51
C ALA A 150 -14.46 -9.30 -19.16
N ASP A 151 -13.48 -9.62 -20.01
CA ASP A 151 -12.57 -10.75 -19.79
C ASP A 151 -11.68 -10.53 -18.56
N THR A 152 -11.23 -9.29 -18.34
CA THR A 152 -10.42 -8.93 -17.16
C THR A 152 -11.25 -8.99 -15.89
N LEU A 153 -12.49 -8.49 -15.91
CA LEU A 153 -13.42 -8.58 -14.79
C LEU A 153 -13.74 -10.02 -14.42
N GLN A 154 -13.95 -10.88 -15.43
CA GLN A 154 -14.19 -12.30 -15.21
C GLN A 154 -12.97 -12.99 -14.58
N ALA A 155 -11.76 -12.68 -15.03
CA ALA A 155 -10.53 -13.20 -14.42
C ALA A 155 -10.37 -12.74 -12.96
N VAL A 156 -10.65 -11.46 -12.66
CA VAL A 156 -10.63 -10.94 -11.28
C VAL A 156 -11.65 -11.65 -10.40
N LYS A 157 -12.83 -11.99 -10.94
CA LYS A 157 -13.85 -12.73 -10.19
C LYS A 157 -13.36 -14.12 -9.77
N GLU A 158 -12.66 -14.83 -10.66
CA GLU A 158 -12.07 -16.14 -10.34
C GLU A 158 -11.01 -16.02 -9.22
N VAL A 159 -10.21 -14.94 -9.24
CA VAL A 159 -9.28 -14.62 -8.16
C VAL A 159 -10.01 -14.36 -6.84
N ASP A 160 -11.09 -13.58 -6.85
CA ASP A 160 -11.89 -13.27 -5.66
C ASP A 160 -12.53 -14.54 -5.05
N GLU A 161 -12.95 -15.50 -5.89
CA GLU A 161 -13.45 -16.80 -5.44
C GLU A 161 -12.37 -17.63 -4.75
N LYS A 162 -11.16 -17.73 -5.34
CA LYS A 162 -10.04 -18.46 -4.73
C LYS A 162 -9.54 -17.78 -3.46
N ARG A 163 -9.48 -16.44 -3.44
CA ARG A 163 -9.13 -15.66 -2.26
C ARG A 163 -10.08 -15.94 -1.10
N ARG A 164 -11.39 -16.04 -1.35
CA ARG A 164 -12.38 -16.35 -0.31
C ARG A 164 -12.07 -17.68 0.39
N THR A 165 -11.58 -18.68 -0.34
CA THR A 165 -11.13 -19.95 0.24
C THR A 165 -9.92 -19.73 1.17
N ALA A 166 -8.93 -18.94 0.74
CA ALA A 166 -7.77 -18.63 1.57
C ALA A 166 -8.15 -17.85 2.83
N ASP A 167 -9.06 -16.88 2.72
CA ASP A 167 -9.57 -16.11 3.87
C ASP A 167 -10.28 -17.03 4.87
N GLN A 168 -11.10 -17.98 4.39
CA GLN A 168 -11.79 -18.94 5.25
C GLN A 168 -10.80 -19.86 5.99
N LEU A 169 -9.84 -20.45 5.27
CA LEU A 169 -8.81 -21.32 5.86
C LEU A 169 -7.97 -20.56 6.91
N TYR A 170 -7.65 -19.29 6.63
CA TYR A 170 -6.95 -18.43 7.59
C TYR A 170 -7.78 -18.20 8.87
N LEU A 171 -9.08 -17.95 8.75
CA LEU A 171 -9.98 -17.80 9.91
C LEU A 171 -10.12 -19.09 10.71
N ASP A 172 -10.09 -20.24 10.03
CA ASP A 172 -10.11 -21.58 10.62
C ASP A 172 -8.74 -22.00 11.20
N GLN A 173 -7.73 -21.11 11.12
CA GLN A 173 -6.34 -21.32 11.55
C GLN A 173 -5.60 -22.46 10.82
N ASP A 174 -6.11 -22.88 9.66
CA ASP A 174 -5.38 -23.74 8.73
C ASP A 174 -4.45 -22.87 7.87
N PHE A 175 -3.32 -22.48 8.45
CA PHE A 175 -2.39 -21.55 7.80
C PHE A 175 -1.65 -22.17 6.62
N ASP A 176 -1.37 -23.47 6.65
CA ASP A 176 -0.78 -24.18 5.51
C ASP A 176 -1.76 -24.19 4.32
N GLY A 177 -3.02 -24.58 4.56
CA GLY A 177 -4.05 -24.53 3.53
C GLY A 177 -4.32 -23.12 3.03
N ALA A 178 -4.33 -22.12 3.93
CA ALA A 178 -4.48 -20.72 3.56
C ALA A 178 -3.32 -20.23 2.68
N LEU A 179 -2.08 -20.64 2.98
CA LEU A 179 -0.91 -20.31 2.18
C LEU A 179 -1.01 -20.88 0.77
N GLU A 180 -1.35 -22.17 0.66
CA GLU A 180 -1.54 -22.84 -0.64
C GLU A 180 -2.65 -22.15 -1.45
N ALA A 181 -3.79 -21.88 -0.83
CA ALA A 181 -4.91 -21.20 -1.48
C ALA A 181 -4.56 -19.77 -1.92
N ALA A 182 -3.82 -19.02 -1.08
CA ALA A 182 -3.37 -17.67 -1.40
C ALA A 182 -2.36 -17.65 -2.55
N ASN A 183 -1.43 -18.60 -2.60
CA ASN A 183 -0.50 -18.74 -3.72
C ASN A 183 -1.26 -19.08 -5.02
N GLY A 184 -2.22 -20.01 -4.98
CA GLY A 184 -3.06 -20.30 -6.13
C GLY A 184 -3.90 -19.10 -6.60
N ALA A 185 -4.36 -18.25 -5.68
CA ALA A 185 -5.03 -17.00 -6.03
C ALA A 185 -4.06 -15.98 -6.68
N LEU A 186 -2.79 -15.94 -6.25
CA LEU A 186 -1.77 -15.08 -6.87
C LEU A 186 -1.43 -15.52 -8.29
N GLU A 187 -1.37 -16.82 -8.57
CA GLU A 187 -1.19 -17.34 -9.93
C GLU A 187 -2.38 -17.01 -10.85
N LEU A 188 -3.60 -17.00 -10.31
CA LEU A 188 -4.77 -16.50 -11.04
C LEU A 188 -4.68 -14.99 -11.27
N MET A 189 -4.14 -14.26 -10.29
CA MET A 189 -3.93 -12.81 -10.41
C MET A 189 -2.91 -12.48 -11.50
N ASP A 190 -1.82 -13.25 -11.62
CA ASP A 190 -0.83 -13.10 -12.70
C ASP A 190 -1.51 -13.19 -14.07
N ARG A 191 -2.42 -14.15 -14.24
CA ARG A 191 -3.21 -14.31 -15.47
C ARG A 191 -4.17 -13.14 -15.70
N ALA A 192 -4.82 -12.63 -14.65
CA ALA A 192 -5.71 -11.48 -14.75
C ALA A 192 -4.94 -10.22 -15.18
N GLU A 193 -3.73 -10.02 -14.65
CA GLU A 193 -2.84 -8.92 -15.05
C GLU A 193 -2.42 -9.05 -16.52
N ASP A 194 -2.03 -10.24 -16.98
CA ASP A 194 -1.69 -10.47 -18.40
C ASP A 194 -2.85 -10.12 -19.35
N ILE A 195 -4.08 -10.44 -18.96
CA ILE A 195 -5.28 -10.08 -19.73
C ILE A 195 -5.47 -8.56 -19.71
N ALA A 196 -5.37 -7.93 -18.54
CA ALA A 196 -5.51 -6.49 -18.38
C ALA A 196 -4.47 -5.71 -19.20
N GLU A 197 -3.22 -6.18 -19.24
CA GLU A 197 -2.14 -5.58 -20.00
C GLU A 197 -2.38 -5.63 -21.51
N LYS A 198 -2.93 -6.74 -22.02
CA LYS A 198 -3.32 -6.84 -23.43
C LYS A 198 -4.46 -5.88 -23.76
N SER A 199 -5.46 -5.78 -22.88
CA SER A 199 -6.56 -4.82 -23.04
C SER A 199 -6.06 -3.37 -23.03
N LYS A 200 -5.13 -3.04 -22.13
CA LYS A 200 -4.43 -1.74 -22.07
C LYS A 200 -3.69 -1.43 -23.37
N ALA A 201 -2.91 -2.39 -23.88
CA ALA A 201 -2.16 -2.21 -25.13
C ALA A 201 -3.09 -1.95 -26.33
N ASN A 202 -4.19 -2.70 -26.43
CA ASN A 202 -5.18 -2.50 -27.48
C ASN A 202 -5.88 -1.13 -27.38
N ALA A 203 -6.23 -0.68 -26.18
CA ALA A 203 -6.82 0.64 -25.96
C ALA A 203 -5.86 1.76 -26.40
N LEU A 204 -4.61 1.70 -25.94
CA LEU A 204 -3.59 2.71 -26.25
C LEU A 204 -3.20 2.74 -27.73
N LEU A 205 -3.29 1.60 -28.43
CA LEU A 205 -3.04 1.54 -29.87
C LEU A 205 -4.01 2.44 -30.65
N TRP A 206 -5.29 2.43 -30.29
CA TRP A 206 -6.31 3.24 -30.96
C TRP A 206 -6.16 4.73 -30.66
N VAL A 207 -5.79 5.06 -29.41
CA VAL A 207 -5.44 6.44 -29.04
C VAL A 207 -4.29 6.93 -29.90
N TYR A 208 -3.19 6.16 -29.96
CA TYR A 208 -2.02 6.49 -30.76
C TYR A 208 -2.35 6.62 -32.26
N ALA A 209 -3.15 5.70 -32.81
CA ALA A 209 -3.56 5.77 -34.21
C ALA A 209 -4.38 7.03 -34.51
N SER A 210 -5.31 7.39 -33.61
CA SER A 210 -6.13 8.60 -33.77
C SER A 210 -5.29 9.88 -33.69
N GLU A 211 -4.35 9.95 -32.75
CA GLU A 211 -3.41 11.06 -32.61
C GLU A 211 -2.55 11.19 -33.88
N TRP A 212 -1.99 10.07 -34.36
CA TRP A 212 -1.17 10.06 -35.56
C TRP A 212 -1.94 10.54 -36.80
N LEU A 213 -3.21 10.12 -36.96
CA LEU A 213 -4.08 10.58 -38.04
C LEU A 213 -4.42 12.07 -37.93
N VAL A 214 -4.68 12.58 -36.73
CA VAL A 214 -4.95 14.01 -36.49
C VAL A 214 -3.71 14.85 -36.81
N VAL A 215 -2.55 14.48 -36.28
CA VAL A 215 -1.28 15.19 -36.53
C VAL A 215 -0.95 15.20 -38.03
N THR A 216 -1.07 14.06 -38.70
CA THR A 216 -0.82 13.92 -40.13
C THR A 216 -1.84 14.72 -40.95
N GLY A 217 -3.13 14.66 -40.59
CA GLY A 217 -4.20 15.41 -41.24
C GLY A 217 -3.99 16.93 -41.13
N THR A 218 -3.70 17.44 -39.93
CA THR A 218 -3.38 18.86 -39.72
C THR A 218 -2.16 19.28 -40.54
N PHE A 219 -1.09 18.48 -40.55
CA PHE A 219 0.10 18.76 -41.35
C PHE A 219 -0.20 18.84 -42.85
N LEU A 220 -0.96 17.88 -43.39
CA LEU A 220 -1.36 17.87 -44.80
C LEU A 220 -2.24 19.07 -45.17
N ILE A 221 -3.19 19.45 -44.30
CA ILE A 221 -4.05 20.63 -44.52
C ILE A 221 -3.21 21.91 -44.53
N CYS A 222 -2.33 22.09 -43.53
CA CYS A 222 -1.44 23.25 -43.48
C CYS A 222 -0.52 23.31 -44.71
N GLY A 223 0.07 22.17 -45.09
CA GLY A 223 0.90 22.05 -46.29
C GLY A 223 0.13 22.38 -47.57
N PHE A 224 -1.09 21.88 -47.71
CA PHE A 224 -1.96 22.16 -48.85
C PHE A 224 -2.36 23.63 -48.94
N VAL A 225 -2.69 24.26 -47.80
CA VAL A 225 -3.01 25.69 -47.72
C VAL A 225 -1.80 26.53 -48.11
N LEU A 226 -0.62 26.24 -47.55
CA LEU A 226 0.63 26.93 -47.87
C LEU A 226 0.99 26.79 -49.36
N TRP A 227 0.94 25.56 -49.89
CA TRP A 227 1.18 25.30 -51.31
C TRP A 227 0.18 26.04 -52.21
N SER A 228 -1.11 26.01 -51.87
CA SER A 228 -2.15 26.70 -52.62
C SER A 228 -1.94 28.22 -52.64
N LEU A 229 -1.43 28.80 -51.56
CA LEU A 229 -1.12 30.23 -51.47
C LEU A 229 0.15 30.60 -52.24
N MET A 230 1.23 29.83 -52.06
CA MET A 230 2.55 30.13 -52.62
C MET A 230 2.66 29.74 -54.10
N VAL A 231 2.31 28.50 -54.45
CA VAL A 231 2.55 27.93 -55.79
C VAL A 231 1.45 28.34 -56.76
N ARG A 232 0.19 28.31 -56.34
CA ARG A 232 -0.92 28.77 -57.18
C ARG A 232 -0.97 30.29 -57.32
N ARG A 233 -0.06 31.02 -56.64
CA ARG A 233 0.10 32.48 -56.62
C ARG A 233 -1.21 33.25 -56.49
N ARG A 234 -2.19 32.71 -55.75
CA ARG A 234 -3.52 33.32 -55.70
C ARG A 234 -3.52 34.65 -54.94
N LEU A 235 -2.53 34.86 -54.08
CA LEU A 235 -2.36 36.05 -53.23
C LEU A 235 -1.00 36.73 -53.39
N TYR A 236 0.01 36.06 -53.96
CA TYR A 236 1.27 36.70 -54.30
C TYR A 236 1.11 37.51 -55.59
N ARG A 237 0.72 38.77 -55.42
CA ARG A 237 0.74 39.79 -56.47
C ARG A 237 2.19 39.96 -56.92
N ASP A 238 2.44 39.86 -58.23
CA ASP A 238 3.79 40.02 -58.79
C ASP A 238 4.41 41.32 -58.27
N VAL A 239 5.60 41.19 -57.69
CA VAL A 239 6.36 42.34 -57.20
C VAL A 239 6.73 43.14 -58.45
N SER A 240 6.12 44.32 -58.60
CA SER A 240 6.41 45.24 -59.70
C SER A 240 7.93 45.43 -59.75
N SER A 241 8.56 44.95 -60.82
CA SER A 241 10.00 45.03 -60.96
C SER A 241 10.43 46.49 -60.88
N THR A 242 11.21 46.85 -59.86
CA THR A 242 11.81 48.17 -59.77
C THR A 242 12.80 48.30 -60.92
N ARG A 243 12.40 48.94 -62.02
CA ARG A 243 13.36 49.38 -63.04
C ARG A 243 14.22 50.45 -62.39
N LEU A 244 15.48 50.11 -62.10
CA LEU A 244 16.54 51.09 -61.95
C LEU A 244 16.72 51.77 -63.32
N SER A 245 16.06 52.91 -63.54
CA SER A 245 16.47 53.81 -64.61
C SER A 245 17.73 54.53 -64.13
N GLY A 246 18.88 53.99 -64.52
CA GLY A 246 20.11 54.76 -64.57
C GLY A 246 20.06 55.69 -65.78
N VAL A 247 20.56 56.91 -65.54
CA VAL A 247 20.81 58.04 -66.45
C VAL A 247 19.62 58.97 -66.70
#